data_AF-A0A7S2CDF9-F1
#
_entry.id   AF-A0A7S2CDF9-F1
#
_cell.length_a   1.000
_cell.length_b   1.000
_cell.length_c   1.000
_cell.angle_alpha   90.00
_cell.angle_beta   90.00
_cell.angle_gamma   90.00
#
_symmetry.space_group_name_H-M   'P 1'
#
loop_
_entity.id
_entity.type
_entity.pdbx_description
1 polymer ?
#
loop_
_entity_poly.entity_id
_entity_poly.type
_entity_poly.pdbx_seq_one_letter_code
_entity_poly.pdbx_strand_id
1 'polypeptide(L)'
;EEIRVLQYPQAGIPRMPHGDFSDLSALVMVGAACAMMFKPASMFTPLPLPLKPFFDVPPPPAVEEAAPVEEAAPVDVPPPVADPMTPALESMIRMCGGFIFILGCALFTVRWNTLNGKLTGLACIACGANIAYTTYQVLDKEVFMPRPFYGAAAWCFLTGVKLMFFANPMLKPAAVDKDDSVKKKK
;
A
#
# COMPACT_ATOMS: atom_id res chain seq x y z
N GLU A 1 -42.46 -2.26 14.17
CA GLU A 1 -41.20 -2.45 14.93
C GLU A 1 -40.33 -1.24 14.66
N GLU A 2 -40.33 -0.31 15.61
CA GLU A 2 -39.78 1.03 15.46
C GLU A 2 -38.29 0.96 15.83
N ILE A 3 -37.41 0.97 14.84
CA ILE A 3 -35.97 1.03 15.07
C ILE A 3 -35.66 2.44 15.59
N ARG A 4 -35.71 2.62 16.92
CA ARG A 4 -35.19 3.82 17.59
C ARG A 4 -33.68 3.86 17.38
N VAL A 5 -33.26 4.56 16.34
CA VAL A 5 -31.88 4.99 16.17
C VAL A 5 -31.58 5.97 17.30
N LEU A 6 -30.91 5.48 18.34
CA LEU A 6 -30.38 6.28 19.45
C LEU A 6 -29.49 7.40 18.89
N GLN A 7 -30.05 8.60 18.74
CA GLN A 7 -29.31 9.81 18.43
C GLN A 7 -28.54 10.23 19.68
N TYR A 8 -27.21 10.17 19.63
CA TYR A 8 -26.37 10.78 20.65
C TYR A 8 -26.43 12.31 20.52
N PRO A 9 -26.67 13.06 21.61
CA PRO A 9 -26.76 14.51 21.57
C PRO A 9 -25.41 15.13 21.19
N GLN A 10 -25.38 15.82 20.05
CA GLN A 10 -24.24 16.60 19.54
C GLN A 10 -24.18 17.97 20.22
N ALA A 11 -23.85 18.01 21.52
CA ALA A 11 -23.63 19.25 22.26
C ALA A 11 -22.13 19.44 22.55
N GLY A 12 -21.49 20.29 21.75
CA GLY A 12 -20.06 20.62 21.83
C GLY A 12 -19.28 19.89 20.75
N ILE A 13 -19.16 20.49 19.55
CA ILE A 13 -18.31 19.98 18.48
C ILE A 13 -16.91 19.80 19.08
N PRO A 14 -16.44 18.58 19.33
CA PRO A 14 -15.06 18.39 19.71
C PRO A 14 -14.27 18.94 18.53
N ARG A 15 -13.45 19.97 18.77
CA ARG A 15 -12.36 20.29 17.84
C ARG A 15 -11.56 19.00 17.74
N MET A 16 -11.86 18.18 16.73
CA MET A 16 -11.11 16.95 16.54
C MET A 16 -9.72 17.43 16.17
N PRO A 17 -8.72 17.19 17.03
CA PRO A 17 -7.39 17.71 16.82
C PRO A 17 -6.91 17.15 15.48
N HIS A 18 -6.72 18.03 14.51
CA HIS A 18 -6.00 17.67 13.30
C HIS A 18 -4.61 17.16 13.75
N GLY A 19 -4.30 15.88 13.50
CA GLY A 19 -3.14 15.20 14.05
C GLY A 19 -3.42 13.88 14.80
N ASP A 20 -4.50 13.16 14.48
CA ASP A 20 -4.78 11.86 15.08
C ASP A 20 -3.78 10.79 14.62
N PHE A 21 -3.53 9.78 15.46
CA PHE A 21 -2.61 8.66 15.20
C PHE A 21 -2.84 7.98 13.83
N SER A 22 -4.07 8.02 13.31
CA SER A 22 -4.41 7.51 11.99
C SER A 22 -3.71 8.26 10.85
N ASP A 23 -3.59 9.59 10.93
CA ASP A 23 -2.98 10.38 9.87
C ASP A 23 -1.47 10.14 9.82
N LEU A 24 -0.85 9.98 11.01
CA LEU A 24 0.55 9.57 11.11
C LEU A 24 0.74 8.15 10.56
N SER A 25 -0.14 7.20 10.92
CA SER A 25 -0.10 5.83 10.41
C SER A 25 -0.25 5.81 8.87
N ALA A 26 -1.19 6.59 8.34
CA ALA A 26 -1.41 6.73 6.91
C ALA A 26 -0.17 7.29 6.19
N LEU A 27 0.46 8.33 6.76
CA LEU A 27 1.69 8.90 6.21
C LEU A 27 2.85 7.89 6.19
N VAL A 28 3.02 7.14 7.28
CA VAL A 28 4.06 6.09 7.38
C VAL A 28 3.79 4.98 6.37
N MET A 29 2.54 4.54 6.22
CA MET A 29 2.16 3.52 5.25
C MET A 29 2.39 3.98 3.81
N VAL A 30 2.02 5.22 3.48
CA VAL A 30 2.28 5.81 2.15
C VAL A 30 3.78 5.90 1.88
N GLY A 31 4.58 6.34 2.85
CA GLY A 31 6.04 6.39 2.72
C GLY A 31 6.66 5.01 2.50
N ALA A 32 6.27 4.02 3.30
CA ALA A 32 6.74 2.64 3.18
C ALA A 32 6.33 2.01 1.84
N ALA A 33 5.08 2.24 1.41
CA ALA A 33 4.58 1.80 0.12
C ALA A 33 5.40 2.37 -1.05
N CYS A 34 5.68 3.67 -1.04
CA CYS A 34 6.52 4.30 -2.05
C CYS A 34 7.93 3.69 -2.06
N ALA A 35 8.54 3.45 -0.90
CA ALA A 35 9.83 2.79 -0.80
C ALA A 35 9.80 1.38 -1.43
N MET A 36 8.76 0.59 -1.16
CA MET A 36 8.58 -0.74 -1.75
C MET A 36 8.37 -0.72 -3.27
N MET A 37 7.62 0.26 -3.79
CA MET A 37 7.31 0.37 -5.21
C MET A 37 8.51 0.84 -6.04
N PHE A 38 9.26 1.83 -5.55
CA PHE A 38 10.34 2.48 -6.30
C PHE A 38 11.73 1.96 -5.97
N LYS A 39 11.95 1.42 -4.76
CA LYS A 39 13.25 0.92 -4.30
C LYS A 39 13.10 -0.39 -3.50
N PRO A 40 12.55 -1.48 -4.10
CA PRO A 40 12.32 -2.75 -3.39
C PRO A 40 13.58 -3.32 -2.73
N ALA A 41 14.77 -3.07 -3.30
CA ALA A 41 16.06 -3.47 -2.74
C ALA A 41 16.35 -2.89 -1.34
N SER A 42 15.69 -1.79 -0.94
CA SER A 42 15.88 -1.25 0.42
C SER A 42 15.42 -2.20 1.51
N MET A 43 14.56 -3.19 1.21
CA MET A 43 14.12 -4.20 2.19
C MET A 43 15.22 -5.18 2.63
N PHE A 44 16.31 -5.23 1.87
CA PHE A 44 17.48 -6.07 2.12
C PHE A 44 18.67 -5.25 2.64
N THR A 45 18.56 -3.92 2.63
CA THR A 45 19.65 -3.03 3.03
C THR A 45 19.57 -2.77 4.53
N PRO A 46 20.63 -3.02 5.31
CA PRO A 46 20.65 -2.61 6.71
C PRO A 46 20.59 -1.09 6.80
N LEU A 47 19.69 -0.59 7.66
CA LEU A 47 19.63 0.84 7.94
C LEU A 47 20.81 1.22 8.85
N PRO A 48 21.28 2.48 8.85
CA PRO A 48 22.34 2.96 9.76
C PRO A 48 21.92 3.01 11.24
N LEU A 49 20.75 2.43 11.56
CA LEU A 49 20.16 2.30 12.88
C LEU A 49 20.31 0.84 13.35
N PRO A 50 20.11 0.50 14.64
CA PRO A 50 20.18 -0.89 15.13
C PRO A 50 19.07 -1.81 14.60
N LEU A 51 18.43 -1.45 13.48
CA LEU A 51 17.38 -2.22 12.83
C LEU A 51 17.98 -3.12 11.76
N LYS A 52 17.70 -4.41 11.89
CA LYS A 52 18.03 -5.40 10.86
C LYS A 52 17.17 -5.17 9.60
N PRO A 53 17.62 -5.63 8.42
CA PRO A 53 16.79 -5.70 7.22
C PRO A 53 15.50 -6.50 7.48
N PHE A 54 14.48 -6.29 6.63
CA PHE A 54 13.24 -7.06 6.70
C PHE A 54 13.42 -8.51 6.24
N PHE A 55 14.32 -8.71 5.28
CA PHE A 55 14.66 -10.02 4.76
C PHE A 55 16.14 -10.28 5.00
N ASP A 56 16.45 -11.45 5.56
CA ASP A 56 17.82 -11.90 5.68
C ASP A 56 18.36 -12.22 4.28
N VAL A 57 19.47 -11.58 3.91
CA VAL A 57 20.24 -12.00 2.74
C VAL A 57 21.09 -13.18 3.19
N PRO A 58 21.07 -14.33 2.48
CA PRO A 58 22.00 -15.41 2.77
C PRO A 58 23.41 -14.84 2.81
N PRO A 59 24.24 -15.18 3.82
CA PRO A 59 25.62 -14.73 3.81
C PRO A 59 26.23 -15.15 2.47
N PRO A 60 26.99 -14.27 1.79
CA PRO A 60 27.73 -14.70 0.62
C PRO A 60 28.51 -15.96 1.01
N PRO A 61 28.55 -17.00 0.16
CA PRO A 61 29.30 -18.19 0.48
C PRO A 61 30.68 -17.75 0.92
N ALA A 62 31.13 -18.28 2.06
CA ALA A 62 32.47 -18.03 2.53
C ALA A 62 33.38 -18.26 1.34
N VAL A 63 34.05 -17.21 0.88
CA VAL A 63 35.05 -17.33 -0.15
C VAL A 63 36.12 -18.16 0.54
N GLU A 64 36.10 -19.48 0.36
CA GLU A 64 37.23 -20.32 0.71
C GLU A 64 38.40 -19.67 -0.01
N GLU A 65 39.28 -19.05 0.79
CA GLU A 65 40.44 -18.31 0.34
C GLU A 65 41.16 -19.21 -0.65
N ALA A 66 41.04 -18.89 -1.94
CA ALA A 66 41.39 -19.81 -3.01
C ALA A 66 42.85 -20.19 -2.82
N ALA A 67 43.09 -21.45 -2.42
CA ALA A 67 44.42 -22.01 -2.37
C ALA A 67 45.07 -21.75 -3.74
N PRO A 68 46.36 -21.38 -3.78
CA PRO A 68 47.05 -21.01 -5.01
C PRO A 68 46.81 -22.09 -6.07
N VAL A 69 46.18 -21.68 -7.16
CA VAL A 69 45.65 -22.56 -8.20
C VAL A 69 46.83 -23.25 -8.89
N GLU A 70 47.10 -24.48 -8.50
CA GLU A 70 47.78 -25.44 -9.37
C GLU A 70 46.83 -25.72 -10.55
N GLU A 71 47.36 -25.67 -11.77
CA GLU A 71 46.64 -25.73 -13.05
C GLU A 71 45.89 -27.07 -13.21
N ALA A 72 44.76 -27.21 -12.53
CA ALA A 72 43.90 -28.38 -12.56
C ALA A 72 42.73 -28.17 -13.53
N ALA A 73 42.31 -29.28 -14.14
CA ALA A 73 41.26 -29.45 -15.13
C ALA A 73 40.01 -28.55 -14.92
N PRO A 74 39.24 -28.22 -15.99
CA PRO A 74 38.07 -27.34 -15.90
C PRO A 74 37.13 -27.77 -14.78
N VAL A 75 37.19 -27.03 -13.67
CA VAL A 75 36.34 -27.23 -12.50
C VAL A 75 34.95 -26.74 -12.88
N ASP A 76 33.96 -27.60 -12.66
CA ASP A 76 32.55 -27.28 -12.82
C ASP A 76 32.20 -26.16 -11.82
N VAL A 77 32.30 -24.91 -12.28
CA VAL A 77 32.13 -23.73 -11.42
C VAL A 77 30.69 -23.76 -10.90
N PRO A 78 30.47 -23.84 -9.57
CA PRO A 78 29.13 -23.79 -9.03
C PRO A 78 28.44 -22.51 -9.50
N PRO A 79 27.13 -22.56 -9.83
CA PRO A 79 26.43 -21.41 -10.37
C PRO A 79 26.60 -20.21 -9.44
N PRO A 80 26.73 -18.99 -10.00
CA PRO A 80 26.92 -17.78 -9.21
C PRO A 80 25.82 -17.69 -8.15
N VAL A 81 26.23 -17.27 -6.95
CA VAL A 81 25.38 -17.05 -5.78
C VAL A 81 24.09 -16.37 -6.20
N ALA A 82 22.96 -17.03 -5.98
CA ALA A 82 21.66 -16.54 -6.41
C ALA A 82 21.47 -15.12 -5.89
N ASP A 83 21.21 -14.18 -6.81
CA ASP A 83 20.84 -12.81 -6.45
C ASP A 83 19.66 -12.88 -5.46
N PRO A 84 19.78 -12.32 -4.25
CA PRO A 84 18.71 -12.40 -3.26
C PRO A 84 17.41 -11.76 -3.78
N MET A 85 17.50 -10.83 -4.74
CA MET A 85 16.34 -10.21 -5.37
C MET A 85 15.98 -10.91 -6.68
N THR A 86 15.30 -12.05 -6.58
CA THR A 86 14.69 -12.66 -7.78
C THR A 86 13.61 -11.75 -8.38
N PRO A 87 13.36 -11.76 -9.71
CA PRO A 87 12.32 -10.95 -10.34
C PRO A 87 10.91 -11.20 -9.76
N ALA A 88 10.64 -12.43 -9.34
CA ALA A 88 9.38 -12.78 -8.69
C ALA A 88 9.25 -12.10 -7.31
N LEU A 89 10.32 -12.11 -6.53
CA LEU A 89 10.36 -11.46 -5.21
C LEU A 89 10.25 -9.93 -5.35
N GLU A 90 10.98 -9.34 -6.29
CA GLU A 90 10.88 -7.91 -6.59
C GLU A 90 9.44 -7.52 -6.94
N SER A 91 8.80 -8.30 -7.83
CA SER A 91 7.43 -8.07 -8.25
C SER A 91 6.46 -8.16 -7.08
N MET A 92 6.63 -9.15 -6.20
CA MET A 92 5.82 -9.30 -5.00
C MET A 92 5.97 -8.09 -4.08
N ILE A 93 7.20 -7.62 -3.82
CA ILE A 93 7.44 -6.44 -2.97
C ILE A 93 6.77 -5.19 -3.56
N ARG A 94 6.93 -4.94 -4.86
CA ARG A 94 6.30 -3.78 -5.52
C ARG A 94 4.76 -3.87 -5.50
N MET A 95 4.19 -5.06 -5.68
CA MET A 95 2.74 -5.28 -5.59
C MET A 95 2.22 -5.06 -4.16
N CYS A 96 2.91 -5.60 -3.15
CA CYS A 96 2.60 -5.35 -1.74
C CYS A 96 2.66 -3.86 -1.41
N GLY A 97 3.67 -3.15 -1.92
CA GLY A 97 3.77 -1.69 -1.83
C GLY A 97 2.52 -0.99 -2.38
N GLY A 98 2.04 -1.39 -3.55
CA GLY A 98 0.80 -0.87 -4.13
C GLY A 98 -0.44 -1.08 -3.25
N PHE A 99 -0.59 -2.25 -2.60
CA PHE A 99 -1.70 -2.49 -1.68
C PHE A 99 -1.58 -1.70 -0.38
N ILE A 100 -0.39 -1.58 0.18
CA ILE A 100 -0.13 -0.74 1.35
C ILE A 100 -0.40 0.74 1.02
N PHE A 101 -0.12 1.18 -0.21
CA PHE A 101 -0.45 2.52 -0.69
C PHE A 101 -1.97 2.78 -0.64
N ILE A 102 -2.77 1.82 -1.14
CA ILE A 102 -4.24 1.89 -1.05
C ILE A 102 -4.68 2.00 0.41
N LEU A 103 -4.15 1.15 1.30
CA LEU A 103 -4.49 1.18 2.73
C LEU A 103 -4.09 2.50 3.40
N GLY A 104 -2.91 3.04 3.09
CA GLY A 104 -2.46 4.34 3.58
C GLY A 104 -3.42 5.45 3.18
N CYS A 105 -3.81 5.51 1.90
CA CYS A 105 -4.78 6.50 1.42
C CYS A 105 -6.19 6.29 2.01
N ALA A 106 -6.59 5.04 2.27
CA ALA A 106 -7.87 4.72 2.90
C ALA A 106 -7.92 5.09 4.39
N LEU A 107 -6.77 5.07 5.07
CA LEU A 107 -6.65 5.48 6.48
C LEU A 107 -6.44 6.99 6.64
N PHE A 108 -6.13 7.71 5.56
CA PHE A 108 -5.95 9.16 5.57
C PHE A 108 -7.29 9.83 5.92
N THR A 109 -7.39 10.35 7.14
CA THR A 109 -8.65 10.73 7.80
C THR A 109 -9.66 9.57 7.90
N VAL A 110 -9.74 8.92 9.07
CA VAL A 110 -10.70 7.81 9.38
C VAL A 110 -12.18 8.26 9.28
N ARG A 111 -12.42 9.52 8.93
CA ARG A 111 -13.73 10.00 8.53
C ARG A 111 -14.00 9.44 7.13
N TRP A 112 -15.00 8.56 7.02
CA TRP A 112 -15.62 8.12 5.77
C TRP A 112 -16.26 9.28 5.00
N ASN A 113 -15.45 10.25 4.60
CA ASN A 113 -15.79 11.39 3.78
C ASN A 113 -15.50 11.03 2.33
N THR A 114 -16.29 11.59 1.42
CA THR A 114 -16.07 11.58 -0.03
C THR A 114 -14.62 11.88 -0.44
N LEU A 115 -13.90 12.72 0.30
CA LEU A 115 -12.48 13.01 0.01
C LEU A 115 -11.58 11.77 0.19
N ASN A 116 -11.77 11.00 1.26
CA ASN A 116 -11.04 9.75 1.49
C ASN A 116 -11.39 8.72 0.39
N GLY A 117 -12.67 8.60 0.02
CA GLY A 117 -13.08 7.76 -1.10
C GLY A 117 -12.38 8.11 -2.41
N LYS A 118 -12.20 9.40 -2.71
CA LYS A 118 -11.46 9.87 -3.89
C LYS A 118 -9.96 9.59 -3.82
N LEU A 119 -9.33 9.82 -2.66
CA LEU A 119 -7.91 9.50 -2.46
C LEU A 119 -7.65 8.01 -2.59
N THR A 120 -8.48 7.17 -1.98
CA THR A 120 -8.43 5.71 -2.13
C THR A 120 -8.64 5.32 -3.60
N GLY A 121 -9.56 5.99 -4.30
CA GLY A 121 -9.75 5.80 -5.73
C GLY A 121 -8.49 6.09 -6.55
N LEU A 122 -7.80 7.20 -6.26
CA LEU A 122 -6.51 7.54 -6.88
C LEU A 122 -5.44 6.48 -6.58
N ALA A 123 -5.38 6.02 -5.33
CA ALA A 123 -4.46 4.98 -4.91
C ALA A 123 -4.73 3.65 -5.60
N CYS A 124 -6.00 3.28 -5.81
CA CYS A 124 -6.37 2.09 -6.58
C CYS A 124 -5.91 2.18 -8.04
N ILE A 125 -6.05 3.34 -8.68
CA ILE A 125 -5.55 3.56 -10.05
C ILE A 125 -4.03 3.44 -10.09
N ALA A 126 -3.32 4.11 -9.17
CA ALA A 126 -1.86 4.07 -9.08
C ALA A 126 -1.33 2.65 -8.80
N CYS A 127 -1.99 1.90 -7.91
CA CYS A 127 -1.68 0.51 -7.63
C CYS A 127 -1.90 -0.37 -8.87
N GLY A 128 -3.04 -0.22 -9.56
CA GLY A 128 -3.30 -0.94 -10.81
C GLY A 128 -2.23 -0.67 -11.88
N ALA A 129 -1.85 0.60 -12.07
CA ALA A 129 -0.78 0.98 -12.98
C ALA A 129 0.58 0.36 -12.57
N ASN A 130 0.90 0.36 -11.28
CA ASN A 130 2.13 -0.25 -10.76
C ASN A 130 2.16 -1.77 -10.94
N ILE A 131 1.04 -2.47 -10.71
CA ILE A 131 0.93 -3.92 -10.95
C ILE A 131 1.14 -4.22 -12.44
N ALA A 132 0.48 -3.48 -13.33
CA ALA A 132 0.64 -3.65 -14.78
C ALA A 132 2.08 -3.38 -15.24
N TYR A 133 2.67 -2.26 -14.80
CA TYR A 133 4.04 -1.88 -15.13
C TYR A 133 5.05 -2.91 -14.61
N THR A 134 4.95 -3.31 -13.35
CA THR A 134 5.85 -4.28 -12.73
C THR A 134 5.73 -5.63 -13.42
N THR A 135 4.51 -6.09 -13.73
CA THR A 135 4.31 -7.35 -14.46
C THR A 135 4.98 -7.29 -15.82
N TYR A 136 4.75 -6.21 -16.58
CA TYR A 136 5.29 -6.05 -17.93
C TYR A 136 6.82 -5.94 -17.96
N GLN A 137 7.39 -5.11 -17.08
CA GLN A 137 8.82 -4.82 -17.06
C GLN A 137 9.64 -5.94 -16.39
N VAL A 138 9.19 -6.43 -15.23
CA VAL A 138 9.99 -7.34 -14.39
C VAL A 138 9.71 -8.81 -14.71
N LEU A 139 8.44 -9.20 -14.83
CA LEU A 139 8.07 -10.62 -15.05
C LEU A 139 8.07 -11.00 -16.53
N ASP A 140 7.61 -10.08 -17.38
CA ASP A 140 7.37 -10.32 -18.79
C ASP A 140 8.52 -9.88 -19.69
N LYS A 141 9.50 -9.14 -19.14
CA LYS A 141 10.68 -8.64 -19.86
C LYS A 141 10.28 -7.94 -21.17
N GLU A 142 9.28 -7.06 -21.08
CA GLU A 142 8.74 -6.29 -22.20
C GLU A 142 8.04 -7.11 -23.29
N VAL A 143 7.73 -8.39 -23.03
CA VAL A 143 6.90 -9.22 -23.91
C VAL A 143 5.60 -9.55 -23.21
N PHE A 144 4.50 -8.92 -23.62
CA PHE A 144 3.20 -9.12 -22.98
C PHE A 144 2.81 -10.60 -22.94
N MET A 145 2.70 -11.16 -21.73
CA MET A 145 2.21 -12.50 -21.48
C MET A 145 0.93 -12.42 -20.64
N PRO A 146 -0.22 -12.96 -21.11
CA PRO A 146 -1.46 -12.87 -20.35
C PRO A 146 -1.33 -13.60 -19.00
N ARG A 147 -1.36 -12.82 -17.92
CA ARG A 147 -1.26 -13.28 -16.53
C ARG A 147 -2.43 -12.77 -15.68
N PRO A 148 -2.81 -13.49 -14.61
CA PRO A 148 -3.83 -13.00 -13.66
C PRO A 148 -3.53 -11.62 -13.07
N PHE A 149 -2.25 -11.23 -12.96
CA PHE A 149 -1.84 -9.92 -12.47
C PHE A 149 -2.37 -8.75 -13.32
N TYR A 150 -2.49 -8.91 -14.64
CA TYR A 150 -3.13 -7.90 -15.48
C TYR A 150 -4.64 -7.80 -15.20
N GLY A 151 -5.29 -8.92 -14.88
CA GLY A 151 -6.68 -8.94 -14.42
C GLY A 151 -6.84 -8.18 -13.10
N ALA A 152 -5.95 -8.41 -12.14
CA ALA A 152 -5.92 -7.67 -10.87
C ALA A 152 -5.66 -6.16 -11.10
N ALA A 153 -4.72 -5.81 -11.99
CA ALA A 153 -4.44 -4.42 -12.35
C ALA A 153 -5.67 -3.73 -12.94
N ALA A 154 -6.36 -4.37 -13.89
CA ALA A 154 -7.60 -3.87 -14.47
C ALA A 154 -8.71 -3.72 -13.41
N TRP A 155 -8.84 -4.70 -12.52
CA TRP A 155 -9.81 -4.65 -11.42
C TRP A 155 -9.55 -3.49 -10.46
N CYS A 156 -8.29 -3.28 -10.06
CA CYS A 156 -7.88 -2.13 -9.25
C CYS A 156 -8.16 -0.80 -9.96
N PHE A 157 -7.86 -0.70 -11.25
CA PHE A 157 -8.15 0.49 -12.06
C PHE A 157 -9.65 0.79 -12.09
N LEU A 158 -10.48 -0.20 -12.43
CA LEU A 158 -11.95 -0.04 -12.49
C LEU A 158 -12.53 0.31 -11.12
N THR A 159 -12.02 -0.31 -10.05
CA THR A 159 -12.39 0.04 -8.66
C THR A 159 -12.04 1.49 -8.36
N GLY A 160 -10.85 1.94 -8.76
CA GLY A 160 -10.42 3.33 -8.55
C GLY A 160 -11.28 4.34 -9.29
N VAL A 161 -11.62 4.07 -10.56
CA VAL A 161 -12.57 4.87 -11.34
C VAL A 161 -13.94 4.89 -10.66
N LYS A 162 -14.44 3.74 -10.19
CA LYS A 162 -15.71 3.66 -9.48
C LYS A 162 -15.70 4.53 -8.22
N LEU A 163 -14.65 4.45 -7.40
CA LEU A 163 -14.54 5.22 -6.17
C LEU A 163 -14.41 6.73 -6.41
N MET A 164 -13.73 7.15 -7.48
CA MET A 164 -13.59 8.58 -7.80
C MET A 164 -14.89 9.24 -8.26
N PHE A 165 -15.63 8.58 -9.15
CA PHE A 165 -16.77 9.19 -9.83
C PHE A 165 -18.13 8.78 -9.26
N PHE A 166 -18.20 7.65 -8.55
CA PHE A 166 -19.42 7.09 -7.99
C PHE A 166 -19.33 6.94 -6.46
N ALA A 167 -18.60 7.85 -5.80
CA ALA A 167 -18.56 7.91 -4.34
C ALA A 167 -19.97 8.12 -3.78
N ASN A 168 -20.34 7.34 -2.77
CA ASN A 168 -21.63 7.52 -2.11
C ASN A 168 -21.73 8.94 -1.53
N PRO A 169 -22.87 9.63 -1.69
CA PRO A 169 -23.07 10.92 -1.08
C PRO A 169 -22.91 10.77 0.43
N MET A 170 -22.25 11.75 1.08
CA MET A 170 -22.20 11.76 2.54
C MET A 170 -23.62 11.76 3.08
N LEU A 171 -23.89 10.90 4.05
CA LEU A 171 -25.12 10.96 4.81
C LEU A 171 -25.21 12.39 5.37
N LYS A 172 -26.18 13.16 4.87
CA LYS A 172 -26.47 14.47 5.46
C LYS A 172 -26.80 14.19 6.92
N PRO A 173 -26.19 14.92 7.89
CA PRO A 173 -26.62 14.78 9.28
C PRO A 173 -28.13 14.96 9.27
N ALA A 174 -28.87 13.99 9.80
CA ALA A 174 -30.31 14.09 9.93
C ALA A 174 -30.58 15.48 10.51
N ALA A 175 -31.35 16.30 9.80
CA ALA A 175 -31.69 17.63 10.27
C ALA A 175 -32.27 17.41 11.67
N VAL A 176 -31.50 17.75 12.70
CA VAL A 176 -32.02 17.78 14.07
C VAL A 176 -33.09 18.84 13.97
N ASP A 177 -34.35 18.40 13.97
CA ASP A 177 -35.51 19.29 13.92
C ASP A 177 -35.31 20.35 14.99
N LYS A 178 -34.93 21.56 14.56
CA LYS A 178 -34.73 22.70 15.45
C LYS A 178 -36.05 23.16 16.10
N ASP A 179 -37.16 22.54 15.71
CA ASP A 179 -38.52 22.93 16.08
C ASP A 179 -38.87 22.64 17.55
N ASP A 180 -38.16 21.72 18.23
CA ASP A 180 -38.44 21.44 19.64
C ASP A 180 -37.91 22.51 20.61
N SER A 181 -37.03 23.41 20.15
CA SER A 181 -36.50 24.50 20.98
C SER A 181 -37.37 25.76 20.98
N VAL A 182 -38.28 25.92 20.01
CA VAL A 182 -39.17 27.09 19.92
C VAL A 182 -40.47 26.87 20.72
N LYS A 183 -40.91 25.62 20.92
CA LYS A 183 -42.16 25.32 21.65
C LYS A 183 -42.05 25.32 23.18
N LYS A 184 -40.86 25.43 23.77
CA LYS A 184 -40.68 25.52 25.24
C LYS A 184 -40.59 26.95 25.80
N LYS A 185 -40.93 27.98 25.01
CA LYS A 185 -40.92 29.39 25.44
C LYS A 185 -42.30 30.06 25.50
N LYS A 186 -43.38 29.30 25.59
CA LYS A 186 -44.72 29.84 25.90
C LYS A 186 -45.27 29.19 27.16
#